data_AF-A0A7L5RVM0-F1
#
_entry.id   AF-A0A7L5RVM0-F1
#
_cell.length_a   1.000
_cell.length_b   1.000
_cell.length_c   1.000
_cell.angle_alpha   90.00
_cell.angle_beta   90.00
_cell.angle_gamma   90.00
#
_symmetry.space_group_name_H-M   'P 1'
#
loop_
_entity.id
_entity.type
_entity.pdbx_description
1 polymer ?
#
loop_
_entity_poly.entity_id
_entity_poly.type
_entity_poly.pdbx_seq_one_letter_code
_entity_poly.pdbx_strand_id
1 'polypeptide(L)'
;MNLPAQRQALRDAAQWHARLGAAPDCARTREQWQAWYGHADIHQWAWQRLELLQSELQGLPGPLARRALGRGVAQPMRRTVLKGLVLGLGVSGLAWSGYRQAPVWLADLRTRTGERRSLVLSDGTRLTLNTASAVDIRFDAGQRLLVLRAGEILVETGKDPRPFKVRSAHGEMRALGTRFSVRQFADHTALDVQQHAVAVRNAPDAAEVRVDAGMGLDFADGPLPAPRLSDPSHGAWSQGRLVIDDWRLDRVLAELQRYRPGFIECADEVAGLRLSGAYPLDDTDRALAAIVQALPVRVEMRTRYWVRVRPRV
;
A
#
# COMPACT_ATOMS: atom_id res chain seq x y z
N MET A 1 3.14 17.83 28.47
CA MET A 1 2.14 16.72 28.51
C MET A 1 2.72 15.51 27.79
N ASN A 2 2.59 14.31 28.38
CA ASN A 2 3.12 13.07 27.80
C ASN A 2 2.23 12.56 26.64
N LEU A 3 2.79 12.44 25.44
CA LEU A 3 2.18 11.85 24.24
C LEU A 3 1.45 10.50 24.47
N PRO A 4 1.97 9.53 25.27
CA PRO A 4 1.24 8.29 25.53
C PRO A 4 -0.05 8.49 26.34
N ALA A 5 -0.06 9.42 27.31
CA ALA A 5 -1.24 9.72 28.11
C ALA A 5 -2.35 10.40 27.27
N GLN A 6 -1.97 11.26 26.33
CA GLN A 6 -2.92 11.89 25.40
C GLN A 6 -3.55 10.87 24.44
N ARG A 7 -2.77 9.90 23.96
CA ARG A 7 -3.29 8.81 23.10
C ARG A 7 -4.27 7.92 23.86
N GLN A 8 -4.00 7.62 25.12
CA GLN A 8 -4.91 6.83 25.94
C GLN A 8 -6.21 7.58 26.21
N ALA A 9 -6.13 8.85 26.60
CA ALA A 9 -7.32 9.68 26.82
C ALA A 9 -8.20 9.82 25.57
N LEU A 10 -7.62 9.94 24.37
CA LEU A 10 -8.37 9.96 23.10
C LEU A 10 -9.07 8.63 22.79
N ARG A 11 -8.45 7.49 23.12
CA ARG A 11 -9.09 6.17 22.97
C ARG A 11 -10.26 6.03 23.93
N ASP A 12 -10.08 6.44 25.18
CA ASP A 12 -11.12 6.39 26.20
C ASP A 12 -12.31 7.30 25.83
N ALA A 13 -12.03 8.50 25.29
CA ALA A 13 -13.07 9.40 24.77
C ALA A 13 -13.89 8.77 23.62
N ALA A 14 -13.22 8.11 22.67
CA ALA A 14 -13.89 7.41 21.57
C ALA A 14 -14.76 6.24 22.05
N GLN A 15 -14.29 5.49 23.07
CA GLN A 15 -15.08 4.43 23.69
C GLN A 15 -16.33 4.97 24.39
N TRP A 16 -16.20 6.09 25.10
CA TRP A 16 -17.35 6.75 25.74
C TRP A 16 -18.37 7.25 24.72
N HIS A 17 -17.92 7.84 23.61
CA HIS A 17 -18.80 8.29 22.53
C HIS A 17 -19.59 7.12 21.93
N ALA A 18 -18.94 5.99 21.67
CA ALA A 18 -19.61 4.78 21.17
C ALA A 18 -20.66 4.24 22.17
N ARG A 19 -20.37 4.27 23.48
CA ARG A 19 -21.31 3.83 24.53
C ARG A 19 -22.52 4.75 24.66
N LEU A 20 -22.31 6.07 24.61
CA LEU A 20 -23.40 7.05 24.65
C LEU A 20 -24.26 7.02 23.38
N GLY A 21 -23.65 6.79 22.22
CA GLY A 21 -24.39 6.62 20.96
C GLY A 21 -25.22 5.33 20.90
N ALA A 22 -24.77 4.26 21.55
CA ALA A 22 -25.49 2.98 21.59
C ALA A 22 -26.69 2.97 22.56
N ALA A 23 -26.67 3.81 23.59
CA ALA A 23 -27.70 3.86 24.62
C ALA A 23 -27.91 5.31 25.14
N PRO A 24 -28.47 6.21 24.30
CA PRO A 24 -28.60 7.64 24.63
C PRO A 24 -29.47 7.89 25.88
N ASP A 25 -30.41 7.00 26.17
CA ASP A 25 -31.37 7.11 27.28
C ASP A 25 -30.94 6.41 28.58
N CYS A 26 -29.74 5.80 28.61
CA CYS A 26 -29.25 5.11 29.81
C CYS A 26 -28.64 6.09 30.82
N ALA A 27 -29.39 6.38 31.90
CA ALA A 27 -28.93 7.25 32.99
C ALA A 27 -27.60 6.78 33.62
N ARG A 28 -27.46 5.46 33.85
CA ARG A 28 -26.24 4.85 34.40
C ARG A 28 -25.01 5.08 33.52
N THR A 29 -25.18 5.08 32.20
CA THR A 29 -24.06 5.32 31.26
C THR A 29 -23.62 6.77 31.27
N ARG A 30 -24.55 7.72 31.44
CA ARG A 30 -24.22 9.14 31.57
C ARG A 30 -23.50 9.45 32.87
N GLU A 31 -23.93 8.86 33.99
CA GLU A 31 -23.25 9.03 35.29
C GLU A 31 -21.79 8.55 35.25
N GLN A 32 -21.54 7.39 34.64
CA GLN A 32 -20.18 6.86 34.51
C GLN A 32 -19.31 7.71 33.56
N TRP A 33 -19.90 8.26 32.50
CA TRP A 33 -19.20 9.20 31.62
C TRP A 33 -18.86 10.50 32.34
N GLN A 34 -19.79 11.07 33.12
CA GLN A 34 -19.54 12.28 33.91
C GLN A 34 -18.42 12.07 34.93
N ALA A 35 -18.41 10.90 35.58
CA ALA A 35 -17.34 10.53 36.50
C ALA A 35 -15.97 10.47 35.81
N TRP A 36 -15.89 9.91 34.60
CA TRP A 36 -14.65 9.88 33.82
C TRP A 36 -14.23 11.26 33.31
N TYR A 37 -15.18 12.05 32.78
CA TYR A 37 -14.94 13.39 32.26
C TYR A 37 -14.44 14.35 33.37
N GLY A 38 -14.96 14.21 34.58
CA GLY A 38 -14.54 14.99 35.75
C GLY A 38 -13.26 14.53 36.42
N HIS A 39 -12.70 13.37 36.05
CA HIS A 39 -11.57 12.77 36.77
C HIS A 39 -10.21 13.43 36.46
N ALA A 40 -10.01 13.91 35.23
CA ALA A 40 -8.76 14.55 34.83
C ALA A 40 -8.93 15.51 33.64
N ASP A 41 -8.18 16.61 33.64
CA ASP A 41 -8.19 17.63 32.58
C ASP A 41 -7.86 17.06 31.19
N ILE A 42 -7.05 15.99 31.14
CA ILE A 42 -6.69 15.31 29.89
C ILE A 42 -7.90 14.58 29.24
N HIS A 43 -8.89 14.18 30.03
CA HIS A 43 -10.12 13.56 29.54
C HIS A 43 -11.06 14.61 28.94
N GLN A 44 -11.14 15.78 29.56
CA GLN A 44 -11.89 16.92 29.02
C GLN A 44 -11.30 17.39 27.70
N TRP A 45 -9.97 17.55 27.65
CA TRP A 45 -9.26 17.87 26.41
C TRP A 45 -9.52 16.82 25.30
N ALA A 46 -9.46 15.53 25.64
CA ALA A 46 -9.71 14.46 24.68
C ALA A 46 -11.16 14.45 24.17
N TRP A 47 -12.12 14.74 25.04
CA TRP A 47 -13.53 14.85 24.70
C TRP A 47 -13.80 16.01 23.75
N GLN A 48 -13.29 17.21 24.07
CA GLN A 48 -13.39 18.38 23.20
C GLN A 48 -12.76 18.15 21.82
N ARG A 49 -11.61 17.44 21.77
CA ARG A 49 -10.95 17.11 20.50
C ARG A 49 -11.79 16.17 19.63
N LEU A 50 -12.53 15.26 20.26
CA LEU A 50 -13.44 14.34 19.58
C LEU A 50 -14.68 15.07 19.04
N GLU A 51 -15.25 16.00 19.80
CA GLU A 51 -16.39 16.84 19.37
C GLU A 51 -16.03 17.72 18.16
N LEU A 52 -14.83 18.32 18.17
CA LEU A 52 -14.30 19.08 17.03
C LEU A 52 -14.25 18.23 15.75
N LEU A 53 -13.70 17.02 15.84
CA LEU A 53 -13.65 16.09 14.69
C LEU A 53 -15.05 15.72 14.17
N GLN A 54 -16.03 15.58 15.06
CA GLN A 54 -17.42 15.29 14.67
C GLN A 54 -18.09 16.48 13.99
N SER A 55 -17.84 17.69 14.48
CA SER A 55 -18.37 18.90 13.86
C SER A 55 -17.84 19.12 12.43
N GLU A 56 -16.57 18.80 12.18
CA GLU A 56 -15.96 18.84 10.85
C GLU A 56 -16.57 17.78 9.90
N LEU A 57 -16.89 16.60 10.44
CA LEU A 57 -17.57 15.53 9.69
C LEU A 57 -19.04 15.85 9.38
N GLN A 58 -19.72 16.62 10.23
CA GLN A 58 -21.10 17.08 10.01
C GLN A 58 -21.19 18.28 9.05
N GLY A 59 -20.07 18.97 8.80
CA GLY A 59 -19.96 20.07 7.83
C GLY A 59 -19.88 19.64 6.35
N LEU A 60 -19.95 18.34 6.05
CA LEU A 60 -19.93 17.82 4.67
C LEU A 60 -21.34 17.93 4.04
N PRO A 61 -21.54 18.75 2.98
CA PRO A 61 -22.83 18.85 2.30
C PRO A 61 -23.23 17.53 1.60
N GLY A 62 -24.51 17.14 1.73
CA GLY A 62 -25.07 15.86 1.24
C GLY A 62 -25.02 15.69 -0.30
N PRO A 63 -25.11 14.44 -0.81
CA PRO A 63 -26.35 13.66 -0.85
C PRO A 63 -26.19 12.16 -0.50
N LEU A 64 -25.13 11.76 0.20
CA LEU A 64 -24.91 10.36 0.61
C LEU A 64 -25.58 10.02 1.97
N ALA A 65 -25.91 11.01 2.79
CA ALA A 65 -26.52 10.80 4.11
C ALA A 65 -27.99 10.31 4.06
N ARG A 66 -28.73 10.60 2.99
CA ARG A 66 -30.18 10.26 2.90
C ARG A 66 -30.49 8.85 2.40
N ARG A 67 -29.53 8.11 1.83
CA ARG A 67 -29.74 6.70 1.44
C ARG A 67 -29.41 5.69 2.54
N ALA A 68 -28.78 6.12 3.63
CA ALA A 68 -28.48 5.26 4.77
C ALA A 68 -29.61 5.21 5.82
N LEU A 69 -30.54 6.16 5.83
CA LEU A 69 -31.54 6.33 6.90
C LEU A 69 -33.01 6.08 6.50
N GLY A 70 -33.29 5.65 5.27
CA GLY A 70 -34.65 5.42 4.81
C GLY A 70 -35.01 3.95 4.67
N ARG A 71 -35.37 3.28 5.77
CA ARG A 71 -36.32 2.13 5.84
C ARG A 71 -36.48 1.63 7.29
N GLY A 72 -37.35 2.29 8.05
CA GLY A 72 -38.18 1.60 9.06
C GLY A 72 -39.41 1.01 8.36
N VAL A 73 -40.19 0.06 8.88
CA VAL A 73 -40.25 -0.65 10.16
C VAL A 73 -41.00 -1.96 9.89
N ALA A 74 -40.48 -3.09 10.37
CA ALA A 74 -41.28 -4.22 10.87
C ALA A 74 -40.34 -5.16 11.66
N GLN A 75 -40.51 -5.18 12.97
CA GLN A 75 -39.83 -6.03 13.97
C GLN A 75 -40.34 -7.50 13.90
N PRO A 76 -39.75 -8.51 14.61
CA PRO A 76 -38.99 -8.38 15.86
C PRO A 76 -37.63 -9.14 15.96
N MET A 77 -36.68 -8.47 16.61
CA MET A 77 -36.08 -8.92 17.86
C MET A 77 -35.50 -10.35 17.91
N ARG A 78 -34.45 -10.60 17.12
CA ARG A 78 -33.41 -11.64 17.36
C ARG A 78 -32.20 -11.53 16.40
N ARG A 79 -32.35 -10.81 15.28
CA ARG A 79 -31.30 -10.63 14.25
C ARG A 79 -30.52 -9.31 14.33
N THR A 80 -30.88 -8.39 15.23
CA THR A 80 -30.21 -7.08 15.36
C THR A 80 -28.87 -7.15 16.10
N VAL A 81 -28.69 -8.14 16.98
CA VAL A 81 -27.40 -8.36 17.67
C VAL A 81 -26.30 -8.77 16.69
N LEU A 82 -26.64 -9.54 15.64
CA LEU A 82 -25.68 -9.88 14.58
C LEU A 82 -25.34 -8.68 13.67
N LYS A 83 -26.29 -7.76 13.44
CA LYS A 83 -26.03 -6.54 12.66
C LYS A 83 -25.18 -5.53 13.45
N GLY A 84 -25.36 -5.45 14.77
CA GLY A 84 -24.48 -4.67 15.65
C GLY A 84 -23.07 -5.24 15.72
N LEU A 85 -22.91 -6.56 15.71
CA LEU A 85 -21.59 -7.21 15.67
C LEU A 85 -20.88 -6.98 14.33
N VAL A 86 -21.59 -7.05 13.21
CA VAL A 86 -21.03 -6.81 11.86
C VAL A 86 -20.69 -5.32 11.63
N LEU A 87 -21.46 -4.38 12.18
CA LEU A 87 -21.12 -2.95 12.12
C LEU A 87 -20.01 -2.56 13.11
N GLY A 88 -19.98 -3.14 14.31
CA GLY A 88 -18.90 -2.93 15.28
C GLY A 88 -17.57 -3.53 14.83
N LEU A 89 -17.59 -4.72 14.22
CA LEU A 89 -16.41 -5.35 13.60
C LEU A 89 -16.05 -4.70 12.25
N GLY A 90 -17.03 -4.19 11.50
CA GLY A 90 -16.80 -3.49 10.23
C GLY A 90 -16.13 -2.12 10.41
N VAL A 91 -16.57 -1.33 11.39
CA VAL A 91 -15.96 -0.03 11.69
C VAL A 91 -14.61 -0.19 12.38
N SER A 92 -14.46 -1.15 13.31
CA SER A 92 -13.16 -1.44 13.92
C SER A 92 -12.18 -2.07 12.93
N GLY A 93 -12.62 -2.95 12.04
CA GLY A 93 -11.80 -3.56 10.99
C GLY A 93 -11.38 -2.59 9.89
N LEU A 94 -12.27 -1.70 9.44
CA LEU A 94 -11.94 -0.62 8.49
C LEU A 94 -11.09 0.47 9.15
N ALA A 95 -11.29 0.78 10.43
CA ALA A 95 -10.42 1.68 11.18
C ALA A 95 -9.03 1.07 11.43
N TRP A 96 -8.93 -0.24 11.70
CA TRP A 96 -7.65 -0.94 11.91
C TRP A 96 -6.87 -1.12 10.60
N SER A 97 -7.56 -1.49 9.52
CA SER A 97 -6.98 -1.58 8.16
C SER A 97 -6.63 -0.21 7.60
N GLY A 98 -7.50 0.79 7.78
CA GLY A 98 -7.25 2.19 7.43
C GLY A 98 -6.11 2.81 8.24
N TYR A 99 -5.95 2.46 9.52
CA TYR A 99 -4.83 2.91 10.36
C TYR A 99 -3.49 2.31 9.93
N ARG A 100 -3.46 1.03 9.50
CA ARG A 100 -2.25 0.42 8.93
C ARG A 100 -1.87 0.99 7.55
N GLN A 101 -2.85 1.48 6.78
CA GLN A 101 -2.62 2.09 5.46
C GLN A 101 -2.50 3.62 5.48
N ALA A 102 -2.75 4.28 6.61
CA ALA A 102 -2.65 5.74 6.76
C ALA A 102 -1.31 6.33 6.26
N PRO A 103 -0.14 5.69 6.48
CA PRO A 103 1.14 6.18 5.95
C PRO A 103 1.21 6.18 4.42
N VAL A 104 0.51 5.26 3.74
CA VAL A 104 0.45 5.21 2.27
C VAL A 104 -0.47 6.30 1.73
N TRP A 105 -1.53 6.64 2.47
CA TRP A 105 -2.53 7.59 2.02
C TRP A 105 -2.06 9.05 2.11
N LEU A 106 -1.23 9.33 3.10
CA LEU A 106 -0.63 10.64 3.37
C LEU A 106 0.74 10.84 2.70
N ALA A 107 1.16 9.90 1.84
CA ALA A 107 2.47 10.00 1.18
C ALA A 107 2.53 11.19 0.21
N ASP A 108 3.70 11.84 0.15
CA ASP A 108 3.92 13.03 -0.67
C ASP A 108 3.67 12.76 -2.16
N LEU A 109 4.09 11.58 -2.63
CA LEU A 109 3.91 11.12 -4.00
C LEU A 109 3.19 9.78 -4.02
N ARG A 110 2.17 9.67 -4.89
CA ARG A 110 1.37 8.46 -5.06
C ARG A 110 0.98 8.22 -6.51
N THR A 111 0.78 6.97 -6.85
CA THR A 111 0.18 6.50 -8.12
C THR A 111 -0.98 5.55 -7.82
N ARG A 112 -2.02 5.57 -8.66
CA ARG A 112 -3.11 4.60 -8.59
C ARG A 112 -2.72 3.28 -9.26
N THR A 113 -3.57 2.27 -9.13
CA THR A 113 -3.45 1.02 -9.90
C THR A 113 -3.50 1.34 -11.40
N GLY A 114 -2.51 0.83 -12.14
CA GLY A 114 -2.34 1.06 -13.59
C GLY A 114 -1.68 2.40 -13.94
N GLU A 115 -1.40 3.26 -12.96
CA GLU A 115 -0.77 4.56 -13.20
C GLU A 115 0.74 4.47 -13.00
N ARG A 116 1.51 5.01 -13.95
CA ARG A 116 2.93 5.34 -13.75
C ARG A 116 3.14 6.83 -13.80
N ARG A 117 4.09 7.31 -13.01
CA ARG A 117 4.43 8.73 -12.95
C ARG A 117 5.94 8.92 -12.87
N SER A 118 6.49 9.72 -13.78
CA SER A 118 7.89 10.15 -13.73
C SER A 118 7.97 11.63 -13.39
N LEU A 119 8.91 11.99 -12.52
CA LEU A 119 9.18 13.36 -12.14
C LEU A 119 10.68 13.56 -11.83
N VAL A 120 11.10 14.82 -11.80
CA VAL A 120 12.45 15.20 -11.37
C VAL A 120 12.32 15.88 -10.01
N LEU A 121 13.10 15.41 -9.03
CA LEU A 121 13.15 15.93 -7.67
C LEU A 121 14.06 17.18 -7.61
N SER A 122 14.01 17.90 -6.48
CA SER A 122 14.74 19.15 -6.29
C SER A 122 16.27 19.02 -6.35
N ASP A 123 16.81 17.81 -6.16
CA ASP A 123 18.24 17.48 -6.27
C ASP A 123 18.64 17.02 -7.69
N GLY A 124 17.73 17.09 -8.65
CA GLY A 124 17.93 16.61 -10.02
C GLY A 124 17.76 15.10 -10.19
N THR A 125 17.41 14.35 -9.14
CA THR A 125 17.12 12.92 -9.24
C THR A 125 15.85 12.70 -10.07
N ARG A 126 15.90 11.80 -11.04
CA ARG A 126 14.70 11.35 -11.76
C ARG A 126 14.10 10.17 -11.01
N LEU A 127 12.87 10.36 -10.54
CA LEU A 127 12.09 9.33 -9.85
C LEU A 127 10.93 8.91 -10.74
N THR A 128 10.82 7.61 -10.98
CA THR A 128 9.65 7.01 -11.62
C THR A 128 8.94 6.09 -10.65
N LEU A 129 7.66 6.34 -10.42
CA LEU A 129 6.78 5.52 -9.59
C LEU A 129 6.03 4.53 -10.49
N ASN A 130 6.02 3.27 -10.10
CA ASN A 130 5.22 2.25 -10.76
C ASN A 130 3.75 2.29 -10.31
N THR A 131 2.91 1.40 -10.82
CA THR A 131 1.53 1.18 -10.35
C THR A 131 1.44 1.05 -8.82
N ALA A 132 0.39 1.65 -8.24
CA ALA A 132 0.04 1.52 -6.82
C ALA A 132 1.22 1.77 -5.86
N SER A 133 2.00 2.83 -6.12
CA SER A 133 3.20 3.18 -5.35
C SER A 133 2.98 4.42 -4.49
N ALA A 134 3.70 4.49 -3.37
CA ALA A 134 3.64 5.61 -2.44
C ALA A 134 5.02 5.89 -1.84
N VAL A 135 5.44 7.17 -1.89
CA VAL A 135 6.78 7.62 -1.49
C VAL A 135 6.69 8.93 -0.71
N ASP A 136 7.41 9.01 0.41
CA ASP A 136 7.68 10.28 1.10
C ASP A 136 9.07 10.80 0.72
N ILE A 137 9.20 12.12 0.58
CA ILE A 137 10.47 12.79 0.30
C ILE A 137 10.94 13.50 1.57
N ARG A 138 12.10 13.11 2.08
CA ARG A 138 12.71 13.66 3.30
C ARG A 138 14.12 14.14 2.99
N PHE A 139 14.21 15.28 2.32
CA PHE A 139 15.49 15.91 2.01
C PHE A 139 15.81 16.95 3.07
N ASP A 140 17.03 16.90 3.59
CA ASP A 140 17.56 17.85 4.57
C ASP A 140 18.98 18.28 4.18
N ALA A 141 19.63 19.11 5.00
CA ALA A 141 20.97 19.60 4.71
C ALA A 141 22.04 18.50 4.68
N GLY A 142 21.83 17.37 5.36
CA GLY A 142 22.79 16.28 5.50
C GLY A 142 22.51 15.07 4.60
N GLN A 143 21.27 14.85 4.14
CA GLN A 143 20.92 13.68 3.33
C GLN A 143 19.74 13.91 2.38
N ARG A 144 19.64 12.99 1.42
CA ARG A 144 18.51 12.87 0.50
C ARG A 144 17.82 11.53 0.73
N LEU A 145 16.76 11.49 1.53
CA LEU A 145 16.05 10.26 1.87
C LEU A 145 14.70 10.18 1.15
N LEU A 146 14.50 9.10 0.40
CA LEU A 146 13.17 8.65 -0.04
C LEU A 146 12.69 7.54 0.89
N VAL A 147 11.44 7.63 1.35
CA VAL A 147 10.80 6.54 2.12
C VAL A 147 9.78 5.88 1.22
N LEU A 148 10.08 4.68 0.73
CA LEU A 148 9.16 3.85 -0.02
C LEU A 148 8.16 3.23 0.95
N ARG A 149 6.89 3.62 0.85
CA ARG A 149 5.81 3.12 1.70
C ARG A 149 5.17 1.88 1.12
N ALA A 150 5.02 1.84 -0.19
CA ALA A 150 4.42 0.75 -0.93
C ALA A 150 4.80 0.83 -2.41
N GLY A 151 4.71 -0.31 -3.08
CA GLY A 151 4.86 -0.42 -4.53
C GLY A 151 6.31 -0.46 -4.97
N GLU A 152 6.62 0.21 -6.07
CA GLU A 152 7.88 0.07 -6.76
C GLU A 152 8.31 1.38 -7.39
N ILE A 153 9.61 1.66 -7.32
CA ILE A 153 10.21 2.87 -7.87
C ILE A 153 11.45 2.53 -8.68
N LEU A 154 11.73 3.37 -9.67
CA LEU A 154 12.99 3.44 -10.38
C LEU A 154 13.62 4.80 -10.10
N VAL A 155 14.88 4.78 -9.67
CA VAL A 155 15.65 5.97 -9.29
C VAL A 155 16.83 6.09 -10.23
N GLU A 156 17.02 7.30 -10.78
CA GLU A 156 18.27 7.74 -11.42
C GLU A 156 18.79 8.94 -10.64
N THR A 157 19.83 8.75 -9.83
CA THR A 157 20.28 9.78 -8.89
C THR A 157 20.86 11.01 -9.58
N GLY A 158 20.44 12.19 -9.14
CA GLY A 158 21.02 13.48 -9.53
C GLY A 158 22.39 13.73 -8.91
N LYS A 159 23.12 14.69 -9.47
CA LYS A 159 24.43 15.14 -8.97
C LYS A 159 24.24 16.00 -7.73
N ASP A 160 24.59 15.47 -6.57
CA ASP A 160 24.54 16.17 -5.28
C ASP A 160 25.50 15.48 -4.29
N PRO A 161 26.28 16.24 -3.49
CA PRO A 161 27.26 15.68 -2.55
C PRO A 161 26.63 14.93 -1.37
N ARG A 162 25.36 15.22 -1.03
CA ARG A 162 24.67 14.55 0.08
C ARG A 162 24.39 13.09 -0.29
N PRO A 163 24.50 12.14 0.65
CA PRO A 163 24.15 10.75 0.39
C PRO A 163 22.68 10.61 0.00
N PHE A 164 22.43 9.85 -1.07
CA PHE A 164 21.08 9.48 -1.47
C PHE A 164 20.71 8.12 -0.90
N LYS A 165 19.55 8.05 -0.24
CA LYS A 165 19.07 6.88 0.46
C LYS A 165 17.63 6.59 0.08
N VAL A 166 17.30 5.32 -0.09
CA VAL A 166 15.94 4.82 -0.16
C VAL A 166 15.73 3.94 1.07
N ARG A 167 14.64 4.14 1.79
CA ARG A 167 14.25 3.29 2.92
C ARG A 167 12.94 2.60 2.61
N SER A 168 12.93 1.27 2.71
CA SER A 168 11.72 0.44 2.67
C SER A 168 11.34 0.02 4.09
N ALA A 169 10.30 -0.81 4.21
CA ALA A 169 9.95 -1.45 5.47
C ALA A 169 11.05 -2.37 6.03
N HIS A 170 11.89 -2.94 5.16
CA HIS A 170 12.85 -3.99 5.52
C HIS A 170 14.31 -3.52 5.56
N GLY A 171 14.60 -2.27 5.22
CA GLY A 171 15.97 -1.76 5.28
C GLY A 171 16.20 -0.45 4.52
N GLU A 172 17.47 -0.06 4.50
CA GLU A 172 17.97 1.15 3.85
C GLU A 172 18.95 0.79 2.74
N MET A 173 18.80 1.48 1.61
CA MET A 173 19.61 1.35 0.40
C MET A 173 20.26 2.69 0.13
N ARG A 174 21.59 2.74 0.18
CA ARG A 174 22.39 3.94 -0.08
C ARG A 174 22.97 3.87 -1.49
N ALA A 175 22.57 4.80 -2.33
CA ALA A 175 23.02 4.89 -3.70
C ALA A 175 24.46 5.44 -3.76
N LEU A 176 25.32 4.81 -4.56
CA LEU A 176 26.70 5.25 -4.78
C LEU A 176 26.85 6.00 -6.13
N GLY A 177 25.77 6.66 -6.58
CA GLY A 177 25.67 7.37 -7.86
C GLY A 177 25.17 6.47 -9.00
N THR A 178 23.89 6.07 -8.94
CA THR A 178 23.40 4.87 -9.66
C THR A 178 22.00 5.06 -10.25
N ARG A 179 21.67 4.16 -11.18
CA ARG A 179 20.32 3.82 -11.60
C ARG A 179 19.93 2.46 -11.05
N PHE A 180 18.83 2.38 -10.31
CA PHE A 180 18.36 1.16 -9.66
C PHE A 180 16.84 1.19 -9.44
N SER A 181 16.21 0.02 -9.34
CA SER A 181 14.81 -0.13 -8.95
C SER A 181 14.67 -0.78 -7.58
N VAL A 182 13.67 -0.34 -6.83
CA VAL A 182 13.31 -0.90 -5.52
C VAL A 182 11.84 -1.23 -5.53
N ARG A 183 11.50 -2.47 -5.21
CA ARG A 183 10.13 -2.94 -5.03
C ARG A 183 9.94 -3.42 -3.60
N GLN A 184 8.93 -2.88 -2.93
CA GLN A 184 8.55 -3.31 -1.59
C GLN A 184 7.36 -4.26 -1.67
N PHE A 185 7.57 -5.49 -1.19
CA PHE A 185 6.51 -6.46 -0.92
C PHE A 185 6.08 -6.38 0.54
N ALA A 186 5.13 -7.23 0.93
CA ALA A 186 4.64 -7.26 2.31
C ALA A 186 5.65 -7.88 3.29
N ASP A 187 6.49 -8.78 2.80
CA ASP A 187 7.39 -9.66 3.54
C ASP A 187 8.87 -9.43 3.22
N HIS A 188 9.19 -8.80 2.08
CA HIS A 188 10.55 -8.50 1.67
C HIS A 188 10.64 -7.25 0.77
N THR A 189 11.86 -6.81 0.50
CA THR A 189 12.20 -5.78 -0.49
C THR A 189 13.10 -6.37 -1.55
N ALA A 190 12.80 -6.13 -2.81
CA ALA A 190 13.66 -6.46 -3.94
C ALA A 190 14.38 -5.20 -4.43
N LEU A 191 15.69 -5.29 -4.60
CA LEU A 191 16.56 -4.29 -5.21
C LEU A 191 17.17 -4.86 -6.48
N ASP A 192 17.17 -4.08 -7.56
CA ASP A 192 17.89 -4.41 -8.80
C ASP A 192 18.70 -3.19 -9.25
N VAL A 193 20.01 -3.38 -9.47
CA VAL A 193 20.94 -2.30 -9.78
C VAL A 193 21.33 -2.35 -11.25
N GLN A 194 21.03 -1.28 -11.99
CA GLN A 194 21.32 -1.21 -13.42
C GLN A 194 22.65 -0.51 -13.72
N GLN A 195 23.10 0.42 -12.88
CA GLN A 195 24.36 1.15 -13.08
C GLN A 195 25.11 1.34 -11.76
N HIS A 196 26.44 1.35 -11.76
CA HIS A 196 27.28 1.54 -10.57
C HIS A 196 26.96 0.54 -9.45
N ALA A 197 26.57 1.01 -8.25
CA ALA A 197 26.30 0.15 -7.12
C ALA A 197 25.40 0.82 -6.06
N VAL A 198 24.79 -0.03 -5.23
CA VAL A 198 23.98 0.33 -4.06
C VAL A 198 24.52 -0.44 -2.85
N ALA A 199 24.69 0.25 -1.72
CA ALA A 199 24.95 -0.40 -0.44
C ALA A 199 23.64 -0.65 0.30
N VAL A 200 23.40 -1.87 0.76
CA VAL A 200 22.17 -2.28 1.45
C VAL A 200 22.47 -2.62 2.89
N ARG A 201 21.59 -2.20 3.79
CA ARG A 201 21.63 -2.52 5.21
C ARG A 201 20.22 -2.65 5.77
N ASN A 202 19.94 -3.69 6.53
CA ASN A 202 18.60 -3.95 7.08
C ASN A 202 18.45 -3.67 8.59
N ALA A 203 19.54 -3.48 9.34
CA ALA A 203 19.50 -2.97 10.70
C ALA A 203 20.60 -1.93 10.94
N PRO A 204 20.44 -0.97 11.88
CA PRO A 204 21.42 0.09 12.12
C PRO A 204 22.86 -0.42 12.32
N ASP A 205 23.01 -1.54 13.02
CA ASP A 205 24.30 -2.15 13.37
C ASP A 205 24.70 -3.31 12.44
N ALA A 206 23.89 -3.61 11.42
CA ALA A 206 24.22 -4.65 10.44
C ALA A 206 25.30 -4.17 9.45
N ALA A 207 26.11 -5.11 8.98
CA ALA A 207 27.08 -4.87 7.92
C ALA A 207 26.36 -4.45 6.63
N GLU A 208 26.95 -3.50 5.89
CA GLU A 208 26.47 -3.14 4.55
C GLU A 208 26.88 -4.21 3.53
N VAL A 209 25.94 -4.63 2.70
CA VAL A 209 26.21 -5.47 1.52
C VAL A 209 26.18 -4.57 0.29
N ARG A 210 27.27 -4.58 -0.48
CA ARG A 210 27.34 -3.89 -1.76
C ARG A 210 26.70 -4.75 -2.85
N VAL A 211 25.80 -4.14 -3.62
CA VAL A 211 25.16 -4.73 -4.80
C VAL A 211 25.62 -3.94 -6.02
N ASP A 212 26.38 -4.58 -6.89
CA ASP A 212 26.93 -3.99 -8.11
C ASP A 212 25.95 -4.02 -9.29
N ALA A 213 26.26 -3.28 -10.35
CA ALA A 213 25.46 -3.24 -11.57
C ALA A 213 25.29 -4.64 -12.19
N GLY A 214 24.07 -4.92 -12.66
CA GLY A 214 23.67 -6.24 -13.15
C GLY A 214 23.32 -7.23 -12.04
N MET A 215 23.41 -6.82 -10.77
CA MET A 215 23.04 -7.63 -9.62
C MET A 215 21.77 -7.09 -8.94
N GLY A 216 21.08 -7.98 -8.25
CA GLY A 216 19.94 -7.69 -7.40
C GLY A 216 20.08 -8.34 -6.03
N LEU A 217 19.25 -7.90 -5.10
CA LEU A 217 19.21 -8.42 -3.74
C LEU A 217 17.77 -8.36 -3.21
N ASP A 218 17.24 -9.52 -2.86
CA ASP A 218 15.96 -9.62 -2.17
C ASP A 218 16.24 -9.82 -0.69
N PHE A 219 15.70 -8.96 0.16
CA PHE A 219 16.01 -8.96 1.59
C PHE A 219 14.78 -8.63 2.44
N ALA A 220 14.76 -9.22 3.63
CA ALA A 220 13.77 -9.02 4.66
C ALA A 220 14.49 -8.74 5.99
N ASP A 221 13.81 -9.02 7.10
CA ASP A 221 14.44 -9.04 8.42
C ASP A 221 15.43 -10.22 8.52
N GLY A 222 16.55 -10.03 9.23
CA GLY A 222 17.56 -11.07 9.46
C GLY A 222 18.91 -10.78 8.78
N PRO A 223 19.73 -11.80 8.48
CA PRO A 223 20.98 -11.60 7.74
C PRO A 223 20.72 -11.28 6.27
N LEU A 224 21.51 -10.36 5.69
CA LEU A 224 21.44 -10.08 4.25
C LEU A 224 21.99 -11.27 3.44
N PRO A 225 21.27 -11.75 2.40
CA PRO A 225 21.78 -12.80 1.53
C PRO A 225 22.87 -12.28 0.60
N ALA A 226 23.51 -13.20 -0.13
CA ALA A 226 24.44 -12.82 -1.20
C ALA A 226 23.68 -12.20 -2.39
N PRO A 227 24.23 -11.17 -3.06
CA PRO A 227 23.65 -10.62 -4.28
C PRO A 227 23.48 -11.69 -5.37
N ARG A 228 22.35 -11.65 -6.08
CA ARG A 228 22.02 -12.51 -7.21
C ARG A 228 22.15 -11.76 -8.53
N LEU A 229 22.25 -12.48 -9.65
CA LEU A 229 22.08 -11.84 -10.96
C LEU A 229 20.70 -11.18 -11.04
N SER A 230 20.68 -9.92 -11.46
CA SER A 230 19.44 -9.22 -11.79
C SER A 230 18.96 -9.69 -13.16
N ASP A 231 17.66 -9.84 -13.31
CA ASP A 231 17.08 -10.10 -14.62
C ASP A 231 17.06 -8.76 -15.38
N PRO A 232 17.69 -8.65 -16.57
CA PRO A 232 17.84 -7.40 -17.31
C PRO A 232 16.52 -6.70 -17.66
N SER A 233 15.40 -7.44 -17.62
CA SER A 233 14.06 -6.89 -17.81
C SER A 233 13.59 -6.02 -16.62
N HIS A 234 14.25 -6.09 -15.47
CA HIS A 234 13.91 -5.29 -14.28
C HIS A 234 14.11 -3.80 -14.60
N GLY A 235 12.98 -3.07 -14.55
CA GLY A 235 12.89 -1.67 -14.94
C GLY A 235 12.29 -1.40 -16.32
N ALA A 236 12.06 -2.41 -17.17
CA ALA A 236 11.33 -2.25 -18.44
C ALA A 236 9.91 -1.71 -18.23
N TRP A 237 9.34 -1.95 -17.04
CA TRP A 237 8.05 -1.40 -16.64
C TRP A 237 8.02 0.13 -16.69
N SER A 238 9.16 0.81 -16.49
CA SER A 238 9.25 2.27 -16.59
C SER A 238 8.92 2.78 -18.00
N GLN A 239 9.03 1.91 -19.01
CA GLN A 239 8.76 2.18 -20.41
C GLN A 239 7.45 1.57 -20.91
N GLY A 240 6.54 1.14 -20.03
CA GLY A 240 5.24 0.60 -20.47
C GLY A 240 5.24 -0.86 -20.83
N ARG A 241 6.32 -1.60 -20.56
CA ARG A 241 6.46 -2.99 -21.02
C ARG A 241 6.87 -3.94 -19.91
N LEU A 242 6.27 -5.11 -19.92
CA LEU A 242 6.70 -6.28 -19.16
C LEU A 242 7.48 -7.18 -20.11
N VAL A 243 8.80 -7.23 -19.95
CA VAL A 243 9.66 -8.13 -20.71
C VAL A 243 9.87 -9.37 -19.86
N ILE A 244 9.59 -10.54 -20.41
CA ILE A 244 9.69 -11.82 -19.72
C ILE A 244 10.47 -12.81 -20.57
N ASP A 245 11.23 -13.67 -19.89
CA ASP A 245 11.97 -14.76 -20.50
C ASP A 245 11.76 -16.05 -19.70
N ASP A 246 11.06 -17.01 -20.32
CA ASP A 246 10.70 -18.32 -19.75
C ASP A 246 9.93 -18.25 -18.41
N TRP A 247 9.04 -17.25 -18.27
CA TRP A 247 8.21 -17.15 -17.07
C TRP A 247 7.02 -18.11 -17.14
N ARG A 248 6.64 -18.67 -15.99
CA ARG A 248 5.36 -19.38 -15.85
C ARG A 248 4.19 -18.42 -16.01
N LEU A 249 3.10 -18.90 -16.61
CA LEU A 249 1.91 -18.10 -16.89
C LEU A 249 1.30 -17.50 -15.61
N ASP A 250 1.26 -18.26 -14.52
CA ASP A 250 0.79 -17.77 -13.22
C ASP A 250 1.55 -16.52 -12.75
N ARG A 251 2.88 -16.51 -12.87
CA ARG A 251 3.75 -15.38 -12.54
C ARG A 251 3.49 -14.19 -13.46
N VAL A 252 3.30 -14.41 -14.76
CA VAL A 252 2.98 -13.34 -15.72
C VAL A 252 1.64 -12.70 -15.38
N LEU A 253 0.61 -13.51 -15.14
CA LEU A 253 -0.72 -13.01 -14.78
C LEU A 253 -0.72 -12.29 -13.44
N ALA A 254 0.05 -12.77 -12.45
CA ALA A 254 0.25 -12.08 -11.17
C ALA A 254 0.93 -10.72 -11.34
N GLU A 255 1.86 -10.58 -12.28
CA GLU A 255 2.48 -9.29 -12.58
C GLU A 255 1.51 -8.36 -13.31
N LEU A 256 0.76 -8.84 -14.32
CA LEU A 256 -0.27 -8.06 -15.02
C LEU A 256 -1.41 -7.61 -14.09
N GLN A 257 -1.78 -8.43 -13.11
CA GLN A 257 -2.76 -8.11 -12.08
C GLN A 257 -2.42 -6.81 -11.32
N ARG A 258 -1.13 -6.46 -11.18
CA ARG A 258 -0.72 -5.21 -10.50
C ARG A 258 -1.16 -3.95 -11.25
N TYR A 259 -1.36 -4.05 -12.57
CA TYR A 259 -1.64 -2.90 -13.44
C TYR A 259 -3.13 -2.76 -13.75
N ARG A 260 -3.97 -3.69 -13.29
CA ARG A 260 -5.40 -3.72 -13.60
C ARG A 260 -6.26 -3.65 -12.34
N PRO A 261 -7.32 -2.83 -12.31
CA PRO A 261 -8.37 -2.96 -11.29
C PRO A 261 -9.19 -4.24 -11.52
N GLY A 262 -9.44 -4.99 -10.46
CA GLY A 262 -10.16 -6.26 -10.52
C GLY A 262 -9.26 -7.45 -10.19
N PHE A 263 -9.64 -8.65 -10.62
CA PHE A 263 -8.92 -9.89 -10.37
C PHE A 263 -8.74 -10.71 -11.66
N ILE A 264 -7.54 -11.25 -11.85
CA ILE A 264 -7.15 -12.20 -12.87
C ILE A 264 -6.92 -13.54 -12.19
N GLU A 265 -7.80 -14.49 -12.48
CA GLU A 265 -7.71 -15.86 -11.99
C GLU A 265 -7.00 -16.72 -13.03
N CYS A 266 -5.90 -17.37 -12.65
CA CYS A 266 -5.24 -18.40 -13.46
C CYS A 266 -5.78 -19.77 -13.05
N ALA A 267 -6.22 -20.58 -14.02
CA ALA A 267 -6.55 -21.97 -13.74
C ALA A 267 -5.28 -22.81 -13.59
N ASP A 268 -5.27 -23.77 -12.64
CA ASP A 268 -4.09 -24.55 -12.28
C ASP A 268 -3.55 -25.36 -13.46
N GLU A 269 -4.42 -25.78 -14.38
CA GLU A 269 -4.07 -26.58 -15.55
C GLU A 269 -3.16 -25.83 -16.54
N VAL A 270 -3.20 -24.49 -16.53
CA VAL A 270 -2.41 -23.63 -17.44
C VAL A 270 -1.34 -22.81 -16.71
N ALA A 271 -1.36 -22.80 -15.38
CA ALA A 271 -0.45 -22.02 -14.54
C ALA A 271 1.04 -22.27 -14.87
N GLY A 272 1.39 -23.52 -15.20
CA GLY A 272 2.76 -23.92 -15.51
C GLY A 272 3.24 -23.63 -16.93
N LEU A 273 2.38 -23.14 -17.84
CA LEU A 273 2.78 -22.83 -19.22
C LEU A 273 3.87 -21.76 -19.23
N ARG A 274 4.84 -21.90 -20.13
CA ARG A 274 5.97 -20.98 -20.25
C ARG A 274 5.72 -19.93 -21.31
N LEU A 275 6.12 -18.70 -21.01
CA LEU A 275 5.91 -17.56 -21.87
C LEU A 275 7.14 -16.66 -21.88
N SER A 276 7.55 -16.28 -23.08
CA SER A 276 8.57 -15.26 -23.34
C SER A 276 7.98 -14.15 -24.20
N GLY A 277 8.56 -12.96 -24.15
CA GLY A 277 8.18 -11.83 -24.98
C GLY A 277 8.02 -10.52 -24.22
N ALA A 278 7.55 -9.49 -24.91
CA ALA A 278 7.29 -8.18 -24.34
C ALA A 278 5.80 -7.84 -24.42
N TYR A 279 5.19 -7.58 -23.27
CA TYR A 279 3.75 -7.34 -23.13
C TYR A 279 3.50 -5.89 -22.69
N PRO A 280 2.51 -5.20 -23.28
CA PRO A 280 2.18 -3.83 -22.88
C PRO A 280 1.54 -3.81 -21.48
N LEU A 281 2.01 -2.93 -20.62
CA LEU A 281 1.46 -2.72 -19.27
C LEU A 281 0.35 -1.67 -19.23
N ASP A 282 0.35 -0.76 -20.21
CA ASP A 282 -0.61 0.36 -20.27
C ASP A 282 -1.98 -0.09 -20.81
N ASP A 283 -2.02 -1.25 -21.47
CA ASP A 283 -3.24 -1.90 -21.93
C ASP A 283 -3.17 -3.41 -21.61
N THR A 284 -3.66 -3.77 -20.43
CA THR A 284 -3.65 -5.17 -19.98
C THR A 284 -4.60 -6.07 -20.78
N ASP A 285 -5.60 -5.52 -21.46
CA ASP A 285 -6.47 -6.30 -22.37
C ASP A 285 -5.70 -6.73 -23.61
N ARG A 286 -4.85 -5.84 -24.17
CA ARG A 286 -3.92 -6.22 -25.23
C ARG A 286 -2.90 -7.25 -24.79
N ALA A 287 -2.36 -7.15 -23.58
CA ALA A 287 -1.46 -8.17 -23.04
C ALA A 287 -2.15 -9.55 -22.94
N LEU A 288 -3.37 -9.60 -22.40
CA LEU A 288 -4.15 -10.84 -22.31
C LEU A 288 -4.50 -11.42 -23.69
N ALA A 289 -4.84 -10.57 -24.66
CA ALA A 289 -5.09 -11.01 -26.03
C ALA A 289 -3.84 -11.63 -26.68
N ALA A 290 -2.66 -11.05 -26.45
CA ALA A 290 -1.39 -11.62 -26.91
C ALA A 290 -1.09 -12.98 -26.26
N ILE A 291 -1.37 -13.12 -24.96
CA ILE A 291 -1.23 -14.41 -24.24
C ILE A 291 -2.12 -15.50 -24.86
N VAL A 292 -3.37 -15.17 -25.20
CA VAL A 292 -4.31 -16.10 -25.85
C VAL A 292 -3.84 -16.51 -27.25
N GLN A 293 -3.08 -15.67 -27.95
CA GLN A 293 -2.48 -16.02 -29.24
C GLN A 293 -1.25 -16.91 -29.09
N ALA A 294 -0.46 -16.71 -28.02
CA ALA A 294 0.79 -17.43 -27.80
C ALA A 294 0.60 -18.81 -27.15
N LEU A 295 -0.47 -19.01 -26.36
CA LEU A 295 -0.70 -20.22 -25.57
C LEU A 295 -2.07 -20.85 -25.86
N PRO A 296 -2.25 -22.17 -25.61
CA PRO A 296 -3.54 -22.86 -25.76
C PRO A 296 -4.51 -22.51 -24.61
N VAL A 297 -4.76 -21.22 -24.41
CA VAL A 297 -5.60 -20.69 -23.34
C VAL A 297 -6.73 -19.83 -23.93
N ARG A 298 -7.77 -19.62 -23.12
CA ARG A 298 -8.86 -18.68 -23.41
C ARG A 298 -9.09 -17.78 -22.20
N VAL A 299 -9.61 -16.59 -22.46
CA VAL A 299 -9.97 -15.60 -21.45
C VAL A 299 -11.49 -15.56 -21.30
N GLU A 300 -11.99 -15.87 -20.11
CA GLU A 300 -13.40 -15.76 -19.73
C GLU A 300 -13.59 -14.52 -18.85
N MET A 301 -14.39 -13.56 -19.30
CA MET A 301 -14.79 -12.42 -18.48
C MET A 301 -16.10 -12.74 -17.76
N ARG A 302 -16.04 -12.95 -16.44
CA ARG A 302 -17.25 -13.10 -15.61
C ARG A 302 -17.92 -11.75 -15.37
N THR A 303 -17.09 -10.72 -15.19
CA THR A 303 -17.49 -9.31 -15.09
C THR A 303 -16.38 -8.44 -15.66
N ARG A 304 -16.60 -7.12 -15.75
CA ARG A 304 -15.54 -6.15 -16.11
C ARG A 304 -14.30 -6.19 -15.19
N TYR A 305 -14.43 -6.73 -13.98
CA TYR A 305 -13.39 -6.78 -12.95
C TYR A 305 -12.96 -8.21 -12.62
N TRP A 306 -13.47 -9.23 -13.32
CA TRP A 306 -13.09 -10.62 -13.09
C TRP A 306 -12.82 -11.31 -14.41
N VAL A 307 -11.54 -11.53 -14.65
CA VAL A 307 -10.98 -12.24 -15.80
C VAL A 307 -10.48 -13.58 -15.32
N ARG A 308 -10.80 -14.65 -16.05
CA ARG A 308 -10.29 -16.00 -15.78
C ARG A 308 -9.59 -16.56 -17.01
N VAL A 309 -8.36 -17.02 -16.84
CA VAL A 309 -7.55 -17.65 -17.88
C VAL A 309 -7.60 -19.17 -17.70
N ARG A 310 -8.09 -19.89 -18.71
CA ARG A 310 -8.32 -21.34 -18.67
C ARG A 310 -7.84 -22.03 -19.96
N PRO A 311 -7.70 -23.36 -19.99
CA PRO A 311 -7.41 -24.08 -21.23
C PRO A 311 -8.40 -23.76 -22.36
N ARG A 312 -7.87 -23.71 -23.59
CA ARG A 312 -8.69 -23.72 -24.80
C ARG A 312 -9.06 -25.17 -25.11
N VAL A 313 -10.23 -25.59 -24.62
CA VAL A 313 -10.85 -26.88 -25.00
C VAL A 313 -11.18 -26.87 -26.48
#